data_AF-A0A7C2K0S3-F1
#
_entry.id   AF-A0A7C2K0S3-F1
#
_cell.length_a   1.000
_cell.length_b   1.000
_cell.length_c   1.000
_cell.angle_alpha   90.00
_cell.angle_beta   90.00
_cell.angle_gamma   90.00
#
_symmetry.space_group_name_H-M   'P 1'
#
loop_
_entity.id
_entity.type
_entity.pdbx_description
1 polymer ?
#
loop_
_entity_poly.entity_id
_entity_poly.type
_entity_poly.pdbx_seq_one_letter_code
_entity_poly.pdbx_strand_id
1 'polypeptide(L)'
;MSQVLPLLTPPSWVLMWGLAFVLYALLKGLSWITRRQRPAPLWRHVAYLFGWPGMDVEAFLHLHAGTIGEPAAREWCLASLKLLLGVTILAALVPRTPSSDPYVLGWIGMVGIAFTLHFGLFHLLSCLWRQLGVAAVPIMSWPIASQSLTEFWGQRWNLAFRDLAHRFLFRPLQRRGMPRLGLLAGFLASGLIHDAVVSSPAGKCYGGPTVYFILQGVGILFERSRAARWIGLGSGLRGWLFSAVVIIGPCGLLFHRPFVCDVVYPFLQALGSAP
;
A
#
# COMPACT_ATOMS: atom_id res chain seq x y z
N MET A 1 -32.13 -34.08 17.57
CA MET A 1 -30.95 -33.46 18.20
C MET A 1 -29.83 -33.39 17.17
N SER A 2 -29.64 -32.24 16.55
CA SER A 2 -28.39 -31.83 15.91
C SER A 2 -28.49 -30.33 15.62
N GLN A 3 -28.49 -29.53 16.68
CA GLN A 3 -28.04 -28.14 16.57
C GLN A 3 -26.56 -28.21 16.20
N VAL A 4 -26.28 -28.17 14.91
CA VAL A 4 -24.96 -27.85 14.40
C VAL A 4 -24.66 -26.48 14.98
N LEU A 5 -23.71 -26.40 15.93
CA LEU A 5 -23.18 -25.13 16.40
C LEU A 5 -22.89 -24.29 15.15
N PRO A 6 -23.42 -23.06 15.01
CA PRO A 6 -22.91 -22.18 13.98
C PRO A 6 -21.42 -22.02 14.30
N LEU A 7 -20.56 -22.63 13.49
CA LEU A 7 -19.16 -22.25 13.43
C LEU A 7 -19.21 -20.74 13.23
N LEU A 8 -18.81 -19.99 14.26
CA LEU A 8 -18.80 -18.53 14.28
C LEU A 8 -17.90 -18.08 13.14
N THR A 9 -18.46 -17.92 11.95
CA THR A 9 -17.75 -17.36 10.82
C THR A 9 -17.48 -15.89 11.19
N PRO A 10 -16.21 -15.50 11.34
CA PRO A 10 -15.91 -14.13 11.72
C PRO A 10 -16.44 -13.19 10.63
N PRO A 11 -16.84 -11.94 10.98
CA PRO A 11 -17.22 -10.95 10.00
C PRO A 11 -16.13 -10.81 8.92
N SER A 12 -16.50 -10.62 7.66
CA SER A 12 -15.56 -10.57 6.54
C SER A 12 -14.44 -9.54 6.74
N TRP A 13 -14.72 -8.41 7.40
CA TRP A 13 -13.68 -7.42 7.72
C TRP A 13 -12.66 -7.90 8.75
N VAL A 14 -13.04 -8.76 9.71
CA VAL A 14 -12.11 -9.39 10.65
C VAL A 14 -11.18 -10.32 9.89
N LEU A 15 -11.74 -11.12 8.96
CA LEU A 15 -10.95 -11.99 8.10
C LEU A 15 -9.98 -11.18 7.22
N MET A 16 -10.43 -10.08 6.62
CA MET A 16 -9.59 -9.16 5.83
C MET A 16 -8.40 -8.65 6.64
N TRP A 17 -8.64 -8.07 7.83
CA TRP A 17 -7.57 -7.57 8.68
C TRP A 17 -6.65 -8.68 9.17
N GLY A 18 -7.19 -9.86 9.50
CA GLY A 18 -6.42 -11.04 9.87
C GLY A 18 -5.47 -11.49 8.77
N LEU A 19 -5.96 -11.62 7.53
CA LEU A 19 -5.15 -11.97 6.37
C LEU A 19 -4.10 -10.89 6.06
N ALA A 20 -4.48 -9.61 6.10
CA ALA A 20 -3.56 -8.51 5.90
C ALA A 20 -2.42 -8.52 6.93
N PHE A 21 -2.75 -8.74 8.21
CA PHE A 21 -1.77 -8.82 9.29
C PHE A 21 -0.84 -10.04 9.14
N VAL A 22 -1.37 -11.22 8.85
CA VAL A 22 -0.58 -12.45 8.66
C VAL A 22 0.36 -12.29 7.47
N LEU A 23 -0.12 -11.83 6.32
CA LEU A 23 0.71 -11.61 5.14
C LEU A 23 1.77 -10.54 5.39
N TYR A 24 1.40 -9.44 6.05
CA TYR A 24 2.36 -8.42 6.48
C TYR A 24 3.45 -9.04 7.37
N ALA A 25 3.07 -9.79 8.42
CA ALA A 25 4.00 -10.40 9.37
C ALA A 25 4.94 -11.41 8.70
N LEU A 26 4.43 -12.23 7.77
CA LEU A 26 5.24 -13.18 7.00
C LEU A 26 6.25 -12.46 6.11
N LEU A 27 5.83 -11.43 5.38
CA LEU A 27 6.69 -10.65 4.50
C LEU A 27 7.74 -9.84 5.28
N LYS A 28 7.34 -9.29 6.43
CA LYS A 28 8.22 -8.58 7.37
C LYS A 28 9.23 -9.52 8.04
N GLY A 29 8.80 -10.73 8.39
CA GLY A 29 9.67 -11.79 8.89
C GLY A 29 10.67 -12.24 7.82
N LEU A 30 10.22 -12.40 6.57
CA LEU A 30 11.08 -12.77 5.44
C LEU A 30 12.17 -11.73 5.18
N SER A 31 11.85 -10.43 5.15
CA SER A 31 12.89 -9.40 5.02
C SER A 31 13.90 -9.47 6.16
N TRP A 32 13.43 -9.72 7.38
CA TRP A 32 14.29 -9.79 8.57
C TRP A 32 15.18 -11.03 8.60
N ILE A 33 14.66 -12.23 8.30
CA ILE A 33 15.44 -13.48 8.33
C ILE A 33 16.51 -13.50 7.23
N THR A 34 16.17 -12.94 6.06
CA THR A 34 17.09 -12.92 4.91
C THR A 34 18.05 -11.74 4.94
N ARG A 35 17.98 -10.85 5.93
CA ARG A 35 18.89 -9.70 6.11
C ARG A 35 20.36 -10.10 5.98
N ARG A 36 21.21 -9.16 5.61
CA ARG A 36 22.66 -9.36 5.70
C ARG A 36 23.05 -9.51 7.16
N GLN A 37 23.89 -10.51 7.45
CA GLN A 37 24.41 -10.76 8.79
C GLN A 37 25.49 -9.73 9.14
N ARG A 38 25.07 -8.48 9.32
CA ARG A 38 25.90 -7.38 9.82
C ARG A 38 25.45 -7.05 11.24
N PRO A 39 26.38 -6.71 12.15
CA PRO A 39 26.02 -6.37 13.51
C PRO A 39 25.11 -5.13 13.55
N ALA A 40 24.04 -5.22 14.33
CA ALA A 40 23.16 -4.12 14.69
C ALA A 40 22.66 -4.35 16.12
N PRO A 41 22.40 -3.29 16.90
CA PRO A 41 21.93 -3.43 18.27
C PRO A 41 20.52 -4.05 18.31
N LEU A 42 20.26 -4.90 19.31
CA LEU A 42 19.00 -5.66 19.43
C LEU A 42 17.75 -4.77 19.36
N TRP A 43 17.80 -3.58 19.96
CA TRP A 43 16.67 -2.65 19.94
C TRP A 43 16.26 -2.25 18.50
N ARG A 44 17.21 -2.17 17.54
CA ARG A 44 16.88 -1.88 16.13
C ARG A 44 16.14 -3.04 15.47
N HIS A 45 16.42 -4.29 15.85
CA HIS A 45 15.67 -5.45 15.37
C HIS A 45 14.25 -5.45 15.91
N VAL A 46 14.07 -5.19 17.21
CA VAL A 46 12.75 -5.10 17.85
C VAL A 46 11.95 -3.93 17.25
N ALA A 47 12.57 -2.75 17.15
CA ALA A 47 11.97 -1.57 16.55
C ALA A 47 11.60 -1.79 15.08
N TYR A 48 12.44 -2.48 14.30
CA TYR A 48 12.12 -2.84 12.92
C TYR A 48 10.86 -3.71 12.85
N LEU A 49 10.79 -4.76 13.66
CA LEU A 49 9.70 -5.75 13.59
C LEU A 49 8.36 -5.17 14.06
N PHE A 50 8.36 -4.36 15.13
CA PHE A 50 7.13 -3.94 15.80
C PHE A 50 6.84 -2.44 15.72
N GLY A 51 7.85 -1.61 15.52
CA GLY A 51 7.73 -0.14 15.55
C GLY A 51 7.73 0.54 14.19
N TRP A 52 7.97 -0.19 13.10
CA TRP A 52 8.08 0.39 11.76
C TRP A 52 7.37 -0.46 10.70
N PRO A 53 6.43 0.09 9.91
CA PRO A 53 5.75 -0.68 8.84
C PRO A 53 6.61 -0.91 7.58
N GLY A 54 7.68 -0.13 7.36
CA GLY A 54 8.50 -0.27 6.15
C GLY A 54 9.34 -1.55 6.12
N MET A 55 9.63 -2.07 4.93
CA MET A 55 10.23 -3.40 4.77
C MET A 55 11.68 -3.41 4.28
N ASP A 56 12.33 -2.26 4.14
CA ASP A 56 13.78 -2.17 3.93
C ASP A 56 14.54 -2.39 5.27
N VAL A 57 14.87 -3.65 5.55
CA VAL A 57 15.62 -4.03 6.75
C VAL A 57 17.04 -3.46 6.76
N GLU A 58 17.67 -3.31 5.60
CA GLU A 58 19.07 -2.89 5.51
C GLU A 58 19.17 -1.41 5.83
N ALA A 59 18.25 -0.60 5.30
CA ALA A 59 18.14 0.81 5.63
C ALA A 59 17.86 1.01 7.13
N PHE A 60 16.88 0.28 7.67
CA PHE A 60 16.49 0.49 9.07
C PHE A 60 17.56 0.06 10.07
N LEU A 61 18.23 -1.08 9.83
CA LEU A 61 19.25 -1.59 10.76
C LEU A 61 20.56 -0.83 10.66
N HIS A 62 20.98 -0.41 9.46
CA HIS A 62 22.37 0.00 9.21
C HIS A 62 22.54 1.43 8.71
N LEU A 63 21.52 2.05 8.13
CA LEU A 63 21.64 3.43 7.65
C LEU A 63 21.25 4.43 8.75
N HIS A 64 21.96 5.54 8.77
CA HIS A 64 21.71 6.64 9.69
C HIS A 64 20.86 7.71 8.99
N ALA A 65 19.97 8.39 9.72
CA ALA A 65 19.07 9.37 9.12
C ALA A 65 19.80 10.49 8.36
N GLY A 66 21.03 10.85 8.75
CA GLY A 66 21.87 11.81 8.04
C GLY A 66 22.13 11.48 6.56
N THR A 67 21.95 10.23 6.13
CA THR A 67 22.07 9.85 4.71
C THR A 67 20.82 10.19 3.88
N ILE A 68 19.67 10.38 4.51
CA ILE A 68 18.38 10.70 3.87
C ILE A 68 17.80 12.05 4.33
N GLY A 69 18.46 12.72 5.29
CA GLY A 69 18.05 13.97 5.90
C GLY A 69 17.13 13.78 7.11
N GLU A 70 17.17 14.74 8.03
CA GLU A 70 16.22 14.84 9.16
C GLU A 70 14.85 15.39 8.70
N PRO A 71 13.75 15.07 9.39
CA PRO A 71 12.44 15.58 9.03
C PRO A 71 12.34 17.07 9.33
N ALA A 72 11.99 17.87 8.30
CA ALA A 72 11.76 19.30 8.49
C ALA A 72 10.45 19.55 9.27
N ALA A 73 10.31 20.69 9.95
CA ALA A 73 9.08 21.07 10.65
C ALA A 73 7.85 21.07 9.73
N ARG A 74 8.02 21.48 8.47
CA ARG A 74 6.97 21.39 7.44
C ARG A 74 6.50 19.96 7.18
N GLU A 75 7.40 18.98 7.28
CA GLU A 75 7.09 17.57 7.03
C GLU A 75 6.19 17.02 8.15
N TRP A 76 6.54 17.32 9.42
CA TRP A 76 5.71 17.02 10.58
C TRP A 76 4.32 17.62 10.48
N CYS A 77 4.23 18.90 10.11
CA CYS A 77 2.95 19.59 9.92
C CYS A 77 2.12 18.91 8.83
N LEU A 78 2.70 18.64 7.65
CA LEU A 78 1.99 17.99 6.55
C LEU A 78 1.55 16.57 6.88
N ALA A 79 2.36 15.79 7.60
CA ALA A 79 1.99 14.45 8.07
C ALA A 79 0.83 14.51 9.08
N SER A 80 0.86 15.47 10.00
CA SER A 80 -0.20 15.71 10.98
C SER A 80 -1.51 16.15 10.30
N LEU A 81 -1.44 17.04 9.32
CA LEU A 81 -2.61 17.48 8.54
C LEU A 81 -3.24 16.33 7.76
N LYS A 82 -2.44 15.43 7.17
CA LYS A 82 -2.96 14.22 6.49
C LYS A 82 -3.67 13.28 7.47
N LEU A 83 -3.10 13.08 8.66
CA LEU A 83 -3.72 12.29 9.72
C LEU A 83 -5.05 12.91 10.15
N LEU A 84 -5.06 14.21 10.46
CA LEU A 84 -6.27 14.94 10.85
C LEU A 84 -7.34 14.91 9.77
N LEU A 85 -6.96 15.05 8.51
CA LEU A 85 -7.87 14.92 7.37
C LEU A 85 -8.50 13.51 7.34
N GLY A 86 -7.70 12.45 7.46
CA GLY A 86 -8.21 11.07 7.50
C GLY A 86 -9.18 10.83 8.64
N VAL A 87 -8.83 11.25 9.86
CA VAL A 87 -9.68 11.14 11.05
C VAL A 87 -10.97 11.95 10.89
N THR A 88 -10.89 13.16 10.33
CA THR A 88 -12.06 14.01 10.07
C THR A 88 -13.00 13.36 9.04
N ILE A 89 -12.45 12.75 8.00
CA ILE A 89 -13.25 12.02 7.01
C ILE A 89 -14.02 10.89 7.71
N LEU A 90 -13.36 10.09 8.54
CA LEU A 90 -13.98 8.95 9.22
C LEU A 90 -14.99 9.36 10.29
N ALA A 91 -14.62 10.29 11.18
CA ALA A 91 -15.43 10.65 12.33
C ALA A 91 -16.52 11.69 12.03
N ALA A 92 -16.36 12.49 10.95
CA ALA A 92 -17.29 13.57 10.64
C ALA A 92 -17.91 13.49 9.25
N LEU A 93 -17.13 13.19 8.20
CA LEU A 93 -17.65 13.20 6.82
C LEU A 93 -18.50 11.97 6.50
N VAL A 94 -18.04 10.77 6.82
CA VAL A 94 -18.82 9.53 6.56
C VAL A 94 -20.19 9.57 7.28
N PRO A 95 -20.30 9.88 8.59
CA PRO A 95 -21.60 9.92 9.26
C PRO A 95 -22.56 11.01 8.77
N ARG A 96 -22.03 12.11 8.22
CA ARG A 96 -22.82 13.28 7.78
C ARG A 96 -23.09 13.30 6.28
N THR A 97 -22.55 12.35 5.52
CA THR A 97 -22.80 12.28 4.08
C THR A 97 -24.25 11.85 3.86
N PRO A 98 -25.06 12.64 3.12
CA PRO A 98 -26.47 12.33 2.87
C PRO A 98 -26.59 11.29 1.75
N SER A 99 -25.98 10.13 1.93
CA SER A 99 -26.06 9.00 1.02
C SER A 99 -26.35 7.75 1.81
N SER A 100 -27.33 6.97 1.37
CA SER A 100 -27.62 5.64 1.89
C SER A 100 -26.95 4.54 1.08
N ASP A 101 -26.12 4.87 0.07
CA ASP A 101 -25.42 3.88 -0.75
C ASP A 101 -24.14 3.42 -0.03
N PRO A 102 -24.06 2.16 0.43
CA PRO A 102 -22.88 1.62 1.10
C PRO A 102 -21.61 1.73 0.25
N TYR A 103 -21.75 1.75 -1.08
CA TYR A 103 -20.62 1.86 -1.99
C TYR A 103 -19.97 3.25 -1.90
N VAL A 104 -20.77 4.32 -1.90
CA VAL A 104 -20.28 5.69 -1.77
C VAL A 104 -19.64 5.92 -0.41
N LEU A 105 -20.34 5.54 0.67
CA LEU A 105 -19.82 5.66 2.03
C LEU A 105 -18.56 4.82 2.25
N GLY A 106 -18.52 3.61 1.69
CA GLY A 106 -17.34 2.75 1.70
C GLY A 106 -16.13 3.39 1.03
N TRP A 107 -16.29 4.02 -0.14
CA TRP A 107 -15.20 4.75 -0.81
C TRP A 107 -14.69 5.94 0.00
N ILE A 108 -15.59 6.77 0.53
CA ILE A 108 -15.22 7.89 1.40
C ILE A 108 -14.45 7.37 2.62
N GLY A 109 -14.93 6.29 3.24
CA GLY A 109 -14.26 5.64 4.36
C GLY A 109 -12.89 5.06 4.00
N MET A 110 -12.72 4.41 2.85
CA MET A 110 -11.41 3.93 2.39
C MET A 110 -10.41 5.09 2.21
N VAL A 111 -10.85 6.23 1.67
CA VAL A 111 -10.02 7.44 1.60
C VAL A 111 -9.62 7.90 3.00
N GLY A 112 -10.56 7.95 3.93
CA GLY A 112 -10.30 8.28 5.34
C GLY A 112 -9.29 7.34 6.01
N ILE A 113 -9.42 6.02 5.80
CA ILE A 113 -8.48 5.00 6.30
C ILE A 113 -7.10 5.19 5.67
N ALA A 114 -7.02 5.41 4.36
CA ALA A 114 -5.75 5.61 3.66
C ALA A 114 -5.03 6.86 4.18
N PHE A 115 -5.74 7.97 4.38
CA PHE A 115 -5.16 9.20 4.94
C PHE A 115 -4.73 9.03 6.40
N THR A 116 -5.54 8.35 7.21
CA THR A 116 -5.23 8.09 8.62
C THR A 116 -3.98 7.24 8.76
N LEU A 117 -3.91 6.11 8.06
CA LEU A 117 -2.83 5.13 8.21
C LEU A 117 -1.64 5.43 7.28
N HIS A 118 -1.84 5.31 5.97
CA HIS A 118 -0.76 5.28 5.00
C HIS A 118 -0.10 6.63 4.79
N PHE A 119 -0.89 7.70 4.72
CA PHE A 119 -0.38 9.05 4.45
C PHE A 119 -0.09 9.87 5.72
N GLY A 120 -0.81 9.60 6.81
CA GLY A 120 -0.69 10.32 8.09
C GLY A 120 0.21 9.59 9.08
N LEU A 121 -0.32 8.57 9.76
CA LEU A 121 0.36 7.86 10.84
C LEU A 121 1.72 7.30 10.43
N PHE A 122 1.81 6.59 9.31
CA PHE A 122 3.09 6.03 8.86
C PHE A 122 4.09 7.09 8.41
N HIS A 123 3.62 8.26 7.97
CA HIS A 123 4.49 9.41 7.69
C HIS A 123 5.02 10.04 9.00
N LEU A 124 4.19 10.16 10.03
CA LEU A 124 4.62 10.59 11.37
C LEU A 124 5.63 9.62 12.00
N LEU A 125 5.40 8.31 11.87
CA LEU A 125 6.37 7.29 12.31
C LEU A 125 7.70 7.41 11.56
N SER A 126 7.67 7.69 10.27
CA SER A 126 8.90 7.94 9.49
C SER A 126 9.66 9.15 10.04
N CYS A 127 8.96 10.24 10.36
CA CYS A 127 9.56 11.42 10.96
C CYS A 127 10.17 11.09 12.33
N LEU A 128 9.44 10.39 13.20
CA LEU A 128 9.93 9.96 14.52
C LEU A 128 11.22 9.13 14.40
N TRP A 129 11.23 8.10 13.56
CA TRP A 129 12.40 7.25 13.39
C TRP A 129 13.60 7.99 12.80
N ARG A 130 13.37 8.90 11.85
CA ARG A 130 14.43 9.76 11.30
C ARG A 130 15.00 10.71 12.33
N GLN A 131 14.16 11.28 13.20
CA GLN A 131 14.61 12.09 14.33
C GLN A 131 15.44 11.26 15.34
N LEU A 132 15.14 9.97 15.50
CA LEU A 132 15.92 9.02 16.30
C LEU A 132 17.16 8.47 15.57
N GLY A 133 17.55 9.06 14.42
CA GLY A 133 18.75 8.67 13.68
C GLY A 133 18.61 7.40 12.84
N VAL A 134 17.39 6.89 12.62
CA VAL A 134 17.12 5.70 11.78
C VAL A 134 16.64 6.13 10.39
N ALA A 135 17.21 5.56 9.33
CA ALA A 135 16.85 5.88 7.96
C ALA A 135 15.50 5.26 7.51
N ALA A 136 14.41 5.62 8.16
CA ALA A 136 13.06 5.16 7.86
C ALA A 136 12.36 6.12 6.88
N VAL A 137 12.45 5.84 5.58
CA VAL A 137 11.79 6.67 4.54
C VAL A 137 10.26 6.53 4.59
N PRO A 138 9.49 7.60 4.31
CA PRO A 138 8.03 7.50 4.26
C PRO A 138 7.57 6.44 3.26
N ILE A 139 6.61 5.59 3.65
CA ILE A 139 6.16 4.51 2.76
C ILE A 139 5.32 4.99 1.57
N MET A 140 4.75 6.20 1.68
CA MET A 140 4.04 6.92 0.64
C MET A 140 4.73 8.27 0.43
N SER A 141 5.35 8.48 -0.73
CA SER A 141 6.15 9.67 -1.05
C SER A 141 5.48 10.53 -2.13
N TRP A 142 4.48 11.30 -1.72
CA TRP A 142 3.70 12.19 -2.60
C TRP A 142 3.27 11.55 -3.94
N PRO A 143 2.48 10.46 -3.95
CA PRO A 143 2.18 9.72 -5.18
C PRO A 143 1.50 10.54 -6.28
N ILE A 144 0.68 11.52 -5.89
CA ILE A 144 0.01 12.45 -6.81
C ILE A 144 0.98 13.30 -7.65
N ALA A 145 2.21 13.51 -7.16
CA ALA A 145 3.23 14.26 -7.88
C ALA A 145 3.92 13.44 -8.99
N SER A 146 3.57 12.17 -9.15
CA SER A 146 4.18 11.28 -10.13
C SER A 146 3.87 11.70 -11.56
N GLN A 147 4.89 11.85 -12.41
CA GLN A 147 4.71 12.18 -13.83
C GLN A 147 4.76 10.94 -14.74
N SER A 148 4.91 9.75 -14.17
CA SER A 148 4.93 8.47 -14.87
C SER A 148 4.40 7.33 -14.01
N LEU A 149 3.95 6.24 -14.64
CA LEU A 149 3.58 5.00 -13.94
C LEU A 149 4.80 4.37 -13.29
N THR A 150 5.94 4.44 -13.96
CA THR A 150 7.22 3.96 -13.44
C THR A 150 7.57 4.64 -12.11
N GLU A 151 7.45 5.97 -12.04
CA GLU A 151 7.73 6.74 -10.84
C GLU A 151 6.70 6.46 -9.73
N PHE A 152 5.43 6.34 -10.08
CA PHE A 152 4.35 6.10 -9.11
C PHE A 152 4.60 4.79 -8.36
N TRP A 153 4.73 3.68 -9.09
CA TRP A 153 4.89 2.34 -8.50
C TRP A 153 6.31 2.05 -8.01
N GLY A 154 7.33 2.71 -8.58
CA GLY A 154 8.73 2.45 -8.24
C GLY A 154 9.29 3.31 -7.11
N GLN A 155 8.76 4.52 -6.93
CA GLN A 155 9.40 5.54 -6.09
C GLN A 155 8.45 6.26 -5.13
N ARG A 156 7.13 6.16 -5.32
CA ARG A 156 6.19 6.97 -4.54
C ARG A 156 5.11 6.18 -3.80
N TRP A 157 4.63 5.08 -4.36
CA TRP A 157 3.54 4.29 -3.81
C TRP A 157 4.04 3.00 -3.14
N ASN A 158 3.63 2.78 -1.89
CA ASN A 158 3.88 1.56 -1.11
C ASN A 158 5.34 1.08 -1.18
N LEU A 159 6.24 1.93 -0.71
CA LEU A 159 7.67 1.67 -0.72
C LEU A 159 8.06 0.39 0.04
N ALA A 160 7.29 0.03 1.06
CA ALA A 160 7.47 -1.21 1.81
C ALA A 160 7.37 -2.44 0.90
N PHE A 161 6.25 -2.62 0.20
CA PHE A 161 6.10 -3.74 -0.72
C PHE A 161 7.07 -3.64 -1.91
N ARG A 162 7.28 -2.43 -2.43
CA ARG A 162 8.23 -2.16 -3.53
C ARG A 162 9.65 -2.64 -3.19
N ASP A 163 10.12 -2.48 -1.96
CA ASP A 163 11.45 -2.94 -1.54
C ASP A 163 11.55 -4.47 -1.54
N LEU A 164 10.52 -5.15 -1.04
CA LEU A 164 10.44 -6.61 -1.09
C LEU A 164 10.41 -7.13 -2.52
N ALA A 165 9.50 -6.60 -3.35
CA ALA A 165 9.37 -7.00 -4.74
C ALA A 165 10.67 -6.76 -5.50
N HIS A 166 11.33 -5.62 -5.26
CA HIS A 166 12.61 -5.31 -5.87
C HIS A 166 13.68 -6.34 -5.45
N ARG A 167 13.77 -6.65 -4.15
CA ARG A 167 14.78 -7.56 -3.60
C ARG A 167 14.59 -9.02 -4.02
N PHE A 168 13.35 -9.53 -3.97
CA PHE A 168 13.04 -10.95 -4.10
C PHE A 168 12.54 -11.36 -5.48
N LEU A 169 11.99 -10.43 -6.27
CA LEU A 169 11.44 -10.75 -7.59
C LEU A 169 12.23 -10.07 -8.70
N PHE A 170 12.38 -8.75 -8.65
CA PHE A 170 13.02 -7.99 -9.72
C PHE A 170 14.51 -8.28 -9.83
N ARG A 171 15.29 -8.10 -8.75
CA ARG A 171 16.75 -8.23 -8.78
C ARG A 171 17.24 -9.62 -9.19
N PRO A 172 16.66 -10.74 -8.71
CA PRO A 172 17.08 -12.07 -9.17
C PRO A 172 16.83 -12.28 -10.67
N LEU A 173 15.69 -11.84 -11.20
CA LEU A 173 15.36 -11.98 -12.62
C LEU A 173 16.17 -11.01 -13.50
N GLN A 174 16.45 -9.80 -13.01
CA GLN A 174 17.33 -8.85 -13.67
C GLN A 174 18.75 -9.43 -13.85
N ARG A 175 19.30 -10.08 -12.81
CA ARG A 175 20.61 -10.74 -12.89
C ARG A 175 20.66 -11.88 -13.91
N ARG A 176 19.51 -12.47 -14.24
CA ARG A 176 19.35 -13.47 -15.32
C ARG A 176 19.07 -12.85 -16.69
N GLY A 177 19.18 -11.53 -16.83
CA GLY A 177 18.89 -10.82 -18.08
C GLY A 177 17.40 -10.64 -18.38
N MET A 178 16.51 -10.84 -17.40
CA MET A 178 15.05 -10.82 -17.58
C MET A 178 14.34 -9.70 -16.79
N PRO A 179 14.73 -8.42 -16.93
CA PRO A 179 14.17 -7.33 -16.12
C PRO A 179 12.67 -7.10 -16.37
N ARG A 180 12.18 -7.33 -17.60
CA ARG A 180 10.73 -7.23 -17.91
C ARG A 180 9.92 -8.29 -17.16
N LEU A 181 10.45 -9.52 -17.09
CA LEU A 181 9.79 -10.57 -16.30
C LEU A 181 9.85 -10.24 -14.81
N GLY A 182 10.97 -9.69 -14.32
CA GLY A 182 11.09 -9.22 -12.93
C GLY A 182 10.02 -8.20 -12.54
N LEU A 183 9.74 -7.26 -13.46
CA LEU A 183 8.69 -6.25 -13.27
C LEU A 183 7.30 -6.92 -13.20
N LEU A 184 6.96 -7.74 -14.20
CA LEU A 184 5.66 -8.41 -14.27
C LEU A 184 5.43 -9.37 -13.10
N ALA A 185 6.47 -10.08 -12.66
CA ALA A 185 6.40 -10.94 -11.48
C ALA A 185 6.08 -10.15 -10.20
N GLY A 186 6.65 -8.95 -10.04
CA GLY A 186 6.33 -8.05 -8.93
C GLY A 186 4.86 -7.64 -8.91
N PHE A 187 4.31 -7.25 -10.07
CA PHE A 187 2.90 -6.90 -10.20
C PHE A 187 1.97 -8.10 -10.03
N LEU A 188 2.32 -9.27 -10.57
CA LEU A 188 1.56 -10.49 -10.35
C LEU A 188 1.50 -10.86 -8.87
N ALA A 189 2.64 -10.83 -8.17
CA ALA A 189 2.68 -11.11 -6.73
C ALA A 189 1.86 -10.11 -5.92
N SER A 190 1.92 -8.81 -6.27
CA SER A 190 1.06 -7.78 -5.67
C SER A 190 -0.42 -8.11 -5.89
N GLY A 191 -0.78 -8.45 -7.13
CA GLY A 191 -2.12 -8.87 -7.52
C GLY A 191 -2.68 -10.00 -6.67
N LEU A 192 -1.92 -11.10 -6.55
CA LEU A 192 -2.31 -12.27 -5.78
C LEU A 192 -2.47 -11.97 -4.28
N ILE A 193 -1.59 -11.14 -3.71
CA ILE A 193 -1.71 -10.70 -2.31
C ILE A 193 -3.00 -9.88 -2.12
N HIS A 194 -3.30 -8.97 -3.05
CA HIS A 194 -4.52 -8.18 -2.94
C HIS A 194 -5.76 -9.05 -3.18
N ASP A 195 -5.73 -10.04 -4.07
CA ASP A 195 -6.84 -11.00 -4.20
C ASP A 195 -7.09 -11.77 -2.89
N ALA A 196 -6.02 -12.21 -2.22
CA ALA A 196 -6.12 -12.88 -0.93
C ALA A 196 -6.72 -11.98 0.16
N VAL A 197 -6.37 -10.69 0.19
CA VAL A 197 -6.85 -9.76 1.23
C VAL A 197 -8.20 -9.12 0.88
N VAL A 198 -8.53 -8.95 -0.40
CA VAL A 198 -9.72 -8.23 -0.88
C VAL A 198 -10.80 -9.21 -1.32
N SER A 199 -10.49 -10.09 -2.28
CA SER A 199 -11.47 -10.97 -2.90
C SER A 199 -11.86 -12.14 -2.02
N SER A 200 -10.91 -12.73 -1.27
CA SER A 200 -11.21 -13.86 -0.38
C SER A 200 -12.18 -13.50 0.76
N PRO A 201 -12.02 -12.38 1.50
CA PRO A 201 -13.00 -12.01 2.52
C PRO A 201 -14.35 -11.58 1.96
N ALA A 202 -14.38 -11.01 0.76
CA ALA A 202 -15.61 -10.68 0.04
C ALA A 202 -16.30 -11.93 -0.57
N GLY A 203 -15.58 -13.04 -0.71
CA GLY A 203 -16.07 -14.28 -1.32
C GLY A 203 -16.42 -14.18 -2.81
N LYS A 204 -16.06 -13.08 -3.49
CA LYS A 204 -16.49 -12.72 -4.85
C LYS A 204 -15.37 -12.00 -5.60
N CYS A 205 -15.52 -11.94 -6.93
CA CYS A 205 -14.63 -11.16 -7.83
C CYS A 205 -13.15 -11.55 -7.77
N TYR A 206 -12.87 -12.84 -7.54
CA TYR A 206 -11.51 -13.41 -7.60
C TYR A 206 -10.82 -13.07 -8.92
N GLY A 207 -9.56 -12.65 -8.83
CA GLY A 207 -8.74 -12.24 -9.95
C GLY A 207 -8.85 -10.76 -10.31
N GLY A 208 -9.84 -10.02 -9.79
CA GLY A 208 -10.01 -8.58 -10.06
C GLY A 208 -8.76 -7.76 -9.69
N PRO A 209 -8.32 -7.79 -8.42
CA PRO A 209 -7.06 -7.20 -7.99
C PRO A 209 -5.85 -7.67 -8.82
N THR A 210 -5.75 -8.95 -9.15
CA THR A 210 -4.66 -9.45 -10.00
C THR A 210 -4.67 -8.81 -11.37
N VAL A 211 -5.81 -8.73 -12.05
CA VAL A 211 -5.94 -8.05 -13.34
C VAL A 211 -5.56 -6.58 -13.21
N TYR A 212 -6.01 -5.89 -12.16
CA TYR A 212 -5.62 -4.50 -11.90
C TYR A 212 -4.10 -4.32 -11.90
N PHE A 213 -3.36 -5.11 -11.11
CA PHE A 213 -1.92 -4.97 -11.03
C PHE A 213 -1.20 -5.41 -12.31
N ILE A 214 -1.69 -6.42 -13.03
CA ILE A 214 -1.14 -6.78 -14.35
C ILE A 214 -1.29 -5.62 -15.34
N LEU A 215 -2.43 -4.93 -15.36
CA LEU A 215 -2.62 -3.72 -16.18
C LEU A 215 -1.60 -2.64 -15.84
N GLN A 216 -1.24 -2.46 -14.57
CA GLN A 216 -0.18 -1.52 -14.17
C GLN A 216 1.20 -1.92 -14.72
N GLY A 217 1.55 -3.20 -14.60
CA GLY A 217 2.81 -3.73 -15.12
C GLY A 217 2.92 -3.60 -16.64
N VAL A 218 1.85 -3.93 -17.37
CA VAL A 218 1.75 -3.73 -18.82
C VAL A 218 1.79 -2.25 -19.17
N GLY A 219 1.11 -1.39 -18.40
CA GLY A 219 1.14 0.06 -18.57
C GLY A 219 2.56 0.64 -18.48
N ILE A 220 3.38 0.17 -17.54
CA ILE A 220 4.81 0.55 -17.44
C ILE A 220 5.61 0.06 -18.65
N LEU A 221 5.36 -1.16 -19.15
CA LEU A 221 6.04 -1.66 -20.34
C LEU A 221 5.66 -0.84 -21.59
N PHE A 222 4.39 -0.47 -21.71
CA PHE A 222 3.90 0.41 -22.77
C PHE A 222 4.52 1.80 -22.66
N GLU A 223 4.52 2.42 -21.48
CA GLU A 223 5.14 3.73 -21.21
C GLU A 223 6.61 3.79 -21.66
N ARG A 224 7.35 2.69 -21.48
CA ARG A 224 8.77 2.57 -21.87
C ARG A 224 8.99 2.27 -23.36
N SER A 225 7.94 1.97 -24.11
CA SER A 225 8.04 1.70 -25.55
C SER A 225 8.50 2.94 -26.33
N ARG A 226 8.99 2.74 -27.56
CA ARG A 226 9.40 3.86 -28.43
C ARG A 226 8.20 4.73 -28.81
N ALA A 227 7.06 4.12 -29.11
CA ALA A 227 5.84 4.83 -29.50
C ALA A 227 5.31 5.72 -28.36
N ALA A 228 5.24 5.19 -27.13
CA ALA A 228 4.81 5.96 -25.95
C ALA A 228 5.74 7.15 -25.67
N ARG A 229 7.06 6.95 -25.75
CA ARG A 229 8.02 8.05 -25.59
C ARG A 229 7.91 9.10 -26.71
N TRP A 230 7.62 8.68 -27.94
CA TRP A 230 7.43 9.59 -29.06
C TRP A 230 6.25 10.54 -28.88
N ILE A 231 5.13 10.06 -28.32
CA ILE A 231 3.98 10.92 -27.97
C ILE A 231 4.17 11.69 -26.65
N GLY A 232 5.31 11.55 -25.98
CA GLY A 232 5.69 12.28 -24.77
C GLY A 232 5.19 11.66 -23.46
N LEU A 233 4.92 10.35 -23.41
CA LEU A 233 4.63 9.67 -22.14
C LEU A 233 5.90 9.48 -21.30
N GLY A 234 5.71 9.40 -19.98
CA GLY A 234 6.77 9.21 -19.00
C GLY A 234 7.34 10.51 -18.40
N SER A 235 6.82 11.68 -18.78
CA SER A 235 7.15 12.96 -18.15
C SER A 235 6.06 14.01 -18.36
N GLY A 236 6.06 15.07 -17.54
CA GLY A 236 5.17 16.22 -17.67
C GLY A 236 3.69 15.88 -17.56
N LEU A 237 2.83 16.76 -18.11
CA LEU A 237 1.38 16.63 -18.01
C LEU A 237 0.84 15.39 -18.74
N ARG A 238 1.41 15.03 -19.90
CA ARG A 238 0.97 13.86 -20.67
C ARG A 238 1.26 12.55 -19.93
N GLY A 239 2.45 12.42 -19.37
CA GLY A 239 2.80 11.27 -18.53
C GLY A 239 1.95 11.20 -17.25
N TRP A 240 1.70 12.35 -16.61
CA TRP A 240 0.81 12.44 -15.45
C TRP A 240 -0.62 11.98 -15.79
N LEU A 241 -1.22 12.51 -16.87
CA LEU A 241 -2.57 12.14 -17.32
C LEU A 241 -2.67 10.66 -17.65
N PHE A 242 -1.72 10.11 -18.41
CA PHE A 242 -1.66 8.68 -18.71
C PHE A 242 -1.59 7.85 -17.42
N SER A 243 -0.73 8.25 -16.48
CA SER A 243 -0.59 7.56 -15.19
C SER A 243 -1.90 7.59 -14.40
N ALA A 244 -2.55 8.75 -14.31
CA ALA A 244 -3.81 8.91 -13.62
C ALA A 244 -4.91 8.02 -14.23
N VAL A 245 -5.04 7.99 -15.57
CA VAL A 245 -6.01 7.15 -16.26
C VAL A 245 -5.75 5.66 -15.99
N VAL A 246 -4.50 5.21 -16.09
CA VAL A 246 -4.16 3.79 -15.90
C VAL A 246 -4.29 3.36 -14.44
N ILE A 247 -4.02 4.24 -13.48
CA ILE A 247 -4.12 3.93 -12.04
C ILE A 247 -5.58 3.98 -11.56
N ILE A 248 -6.32 5.03 -11.93
CA ILE A 248 -7.66 5.32 -11.39
C ILE A 248 -8.75 4.60 -12.18
N GLY A 249 -8.64 4.56 -13.51
CA GLY A 249 -9.66 3.96 -14.39
C GLY A 249 -10.05 2.54 -13.98
N PRO A 250 -9.10 1.60 -13.80
CA PRO A 250 -9.41 0.22 -13.41
C PRO A 250 -9.55 0.03 -11.89
N CYS A 251 -9.60 1.09 -11.08
CA CYS A 251 -9.59 0.96 -9.61
C CYS A 251 -10.77 0.13 -9.06
N GLY A 252 -11.91 0.09 -9.77
CA GLY A 252 -13.03 -0.80 -9.45
C GLY A 252 -12.73 -2.29 -9.59
N LEU A 253 -11.65 -2.68 -10.27
CA LEU A 253 -11.16 -4.07 -10.25
C LEU A 253 -10.43 -4.39 -8.95
N LEU A 254 -9.67 -3.43 -8.42
CA LEU A 254 -8.93 -3.56 -7.17
C LEU A 254 -9.87 -3.51 -5.96
N PHE A 255 -10.77 -2.54 -5.95
CA PHE A 255 -11.77 -2.35 -4.89
C PHE A 255 -13.16 -2.55 -5.47
N HIS A 256 -13.46 -3.81 -5.81
CA HIS A 256 -14.74 -4.18 -6.40
C HIS A 256 -15.91 -3.98 -5.42
N ARG A 257 -17.11 -3.81 -5.97
CA ARG A 257 -18.31 -3.46 -5.19
C ARG A 257 -18.58 -4.42 -4.03
N PRO A 258 -18.48 -5.76 -4.18
CA PRO A 258 -18.61 -6.67 -3.05
C PRO A 258 -17.63 -6.40 -1.92
N PHE A 259 -16.35 -6.11 -2.22
CA PHE A 259 -15.39 -5.76 -1.18
C PHE A 259 -15.80 -4.48 -0.42
N VAL A 260 -16.19 -3.45 -1.16
CA VAL A 260 -16.56 -2.16 -0.56
C VAL A 260 -17.83 -2.30 0.29
N CYS A 261 -18.87 -2.94 -0.23
CA CYS A 261 -20.17 -3.07 0.42
C CYS A 261 -20.22 -4.15 1.50
N ASP A 262 -19.56 -5.30 1.29
CA ASP A 262 -19.70 -6.49 2.16
C ASP A 262 -18.54 -6.59 3.17
N VAL A 263 -17.45 -5.85 2.99
CA VAL A 263 -16.26 -5.88 3.87
C VAL A 263 -16.00 -4.50 4.48
N VAL A 264 -15.76 -3.48 3.65
CA VAL A 264 -15.36 -2.15 4.16
C VAL A 264 -16.50 -1.45 4.88
N TYR A 265 -17.69 -1.43 4.29
CA TYR A 265 -18.83 -0.73 4.90
C TYR A 265 -19.21 -1.30 6.28
N PRO A 266 -19.34 -2.62 6.49
CA PRO A 266 -19.56 -3.20 7.82
C PRO A 266 -18.42 -2.91 8.81
N PHE A 267 -17.18 -2.79 8.33
CA PHE A 267 -16.06 -2.34 9.17
C PHE A 267 -16.26 -0.90 9.65
N LEU A 268 -16.69 0.01 8.75
CA LEU A 268 -16.98 1.40 9.12
C LEU A 268 -18.13 1.48 10.13
N GLN A 269 -19.14 0.63 10.02
CA GLN A 269 -20.22 0.52 11.02
C GLN A 269 -19.67 0.04 12.37
N ALA A 270 -18.81 -0.97 12.38
CA ALA A 270 -18.16 -1.46 13.60
C ALA A 270 -17.26 -0.41 14.29
N LEU A 271 -16.72 0.55 13.52
CA LEU A 271 -16.00 1.71 14.05
C LEU A 271 -16.90 2.84 14.56
N GLY A 272 -18.22 2.77 14.33
CA GLY A 272 -19.15 3.87 14.58
C GLY A 272 -19.02 5.03 13.58
N SER A 273 -18.35 4.82 12.45
CA SER A 273 -18.10 5.82 11.40
C SER A 273 -19.19 5.84 10.32
N ALA A 274 -19.98 4.77 10.18
CA ALA A 274 -21.08 4.66 9.22
C ALA A 274 -22.38 4.30 9.95
N PRO A 275 -23.54 4.74 9.43
CA PRO A 275 -24.86 4.39 9.97
C PRO A 275 -25.20 2.91 9.79
#